data_AF-A0A5P1UZR0-F1
#
_entry.id   AF-A0A5P1UZR0-F1
#
_cell.length_a   1.000
_cell.length_b   1.000
_cell.length_c   1.000
_cell.angle_alpha   90.00
_cell.angle_beta   90.00
_cell.angle_gamma   90.00
#
_symmetry.space_group_name_H-M   'P 1'
#
loop_
_entity.id
_entity.type
_entity.pdbx_description
1 polymer ?
#
loop_
_entity_poly.entity_id
_entity_poly.type
_entity_poly.pdbx_seq_one_letter_code
_entity_poly.pdbx_strand_id
1 'polypeptide(L)'
;MGFYTLEWIKGVFQKFVESEGSFFLEEKEVGFGPQHFFLALVHIYRKQDLPEIFKNLGVSLEELENLFNHQEFDFMYLVDLLRKEFSFWFREVLLHRDFKEENLLRIAWEFLLLEEQLRKQVQIPLLDRLKKLVLEAEEILEKGSSLEGFNQKQFLRLLKFFDAVETLERSLTERLVNRAKEVEQKLNLGFQGLTFSLSDEEKKAYHQKLIQGLIEIGGKSNGPLPKSKVNR
;
A
#
# COMPACT_ATOMS: atom_id res chain seq x y z
N MET A 1 9.79 14.60 -3.40
CA MET A 1 8.60 14.28 -2.58
C MET A 1 8.30 12.81 -2.83
N GLY A 2 8.43 11.97 -1.81
CA GLY A 2 8.56 10.51 -1.92
C GLY A 2 7.23 9.77 -2.08
N PHE A 3 7.31 8.52 -2.52
CA PHE A 3 6.21 7.56 -2.51
C PHE A 3 5.97 7.09 -1.08
N TYR A 4 4.71 6.94 -0.68
CA TYR A 4 4.37 6.44 0.65
C TYR A 4 4.80 4.99 0.82
N THR A 5 4.59 4.16 -0.20
CA THR A 5 5.03 2.77 -0.18
C THR A 5 6.56 2.65 -0.04
N LEU A 6 7.33 3.50 -0.73
CA LEU A 6 8.79 3.53 -0.60
C LEU A 6 9.23 4.02 0.77
N GLU A 7 8.56 5.01 1.35
CA GLU A 7 8.85 5.46 2.71
C GLU A 7 8.65 4.33 3.73
N TRP A 8 7.59 3.53 3.58
CA TRP A 8 7.37 2.36 4.41
C TRP A 8 8.43 1.28 4.20
N ILE A 9 8.70 0.89 2.94
CA ILE A 9 9.74 -0.10 2.61
C ILE A 9 11.09 0.33 3.20
N LYS A 10 11.49 1.59 2.97
CA LYS A 10 12.74 2.14 3.49
C LYS A 10 12.79 2.07 5.00
N GLY A 11 11.70 2.48 5.68
CA GLY A 11 11.64 2.48 7.13
C GLY A 11 11.74 1.07 7.74
N VAL A 12 11.01 0.10 7.17
CA VAL A 12 11.06 -1.30 7.65
C VAL A 12 12.42 -1.93 7.34
N PHE A 13 12.96 -1.70 6.14
CA PHE A 13 14.27 -2.22 5.75
C PHE A 13 15.40 -1.65 6.61
N GLN A 14 15.38 -0.34 6.89
CA GLN A 14 16.38 0.30 7.74
C GLN A 14 16.35 -0.27 9.16
N LYS A 15 15.15 -0.44 9.75
CA LYS A 15 15.01 -1.07 11.07
C LYS A 15 15.57 -2.50 11.10
N PHE A 16 15.38 -3.26 10.02
CA PHE A 16 15.94 -4.61 9.89
C PHE A 16 17.47 -4.61 9.79
N VAL A 17 18.05 -3.69 9.01
CA VAL A 17 19.52 -3.61 8.85
C VAL A 17 20.20 -3.11 10.13
N GLU A 18 19.56 -2.19 10.86
CA GLU A 18 20.09 -1.59 12.09
C GLU A 18 19.88 -2.47 13.33
N SER A 19 19.11 -3.56 13.24
CA SER A 19 18.94 -4.44 14.39
C SER A 19 20.23 -5.23 14.66
N GLU A 20 20.87 -4.96 15.79
CA GLU A 20 22.13 -5.61 16.21
C GLU A 20 21.96 -7.09 16.64
N GLY A 21 20.72 -7.61 16.63
CA GLY A 21 20.39 -8.98 17.03
C GLY A 21 19.25 -9.57 16.19
N SER A 22 18.42 -10.42 16.80
CA SER A 22 17.26 -11.02 16.13
C SER A 22 16.19 -9.96 15.81
N PHE A 23 15.79 -9.89 14.54
CA PHE A 23 14.66 -9.05 14.11
C PHE A 23 13.37 -9.86 14.14
N PHE A 24 12.33 -9.31 14.75
CA PHE A 24 11.03 -9.98 14.88
C PHE A 24 9.93 -9.22 14.15
N LEU A 25 9.10 -9.98 13.44
CA LEU A 25 7.80 -9.54 12.95
C LEU A 25 6.73 -10.28 13.72
N GLU A 26 5.88 -9.55 14.44
CA GLU A 26 4.97 -10.11 15.44
C GLU A 26 5.75 -10.95 16.47
N GLU A 27 5.56 -12.28 16.49
CA GLU A 27 6.25 -13.22 17.39
C GLU A 27 7.25 -14.12 16.64
N LYS A 28 7.61 -13.77 15.40
CA LYS A 28 8.45 -14.59 14.52
C LYS A 28 9.76 -13.92 14.20
N GLU A 29 10.85 -14.63 14.49
CA GLU A 29 12.19 -14.23 14.12
C GLU A 29 12.38 -14.33 12.60
N VAL A 30 12.95 -13.29 12.00
CA VAL A 30 13.27 -13.27 10.58
C VAL A 30 14.63 -13.94 10.37
N GLY A 31 14.60 -15.16 9.80
CA GLY A 31 15.81 -15.96 9.51
C GLY A 31 16.52 -15.62 8.18
N PHE A 32 16.12 -14.56 7.49
CA PHE A 32 16.62 -14.17 6.19
C PHE A 32 17.67 -13.06 6.27
N GLY A 33 18.65 -13.07 5.35
CA GLY A 33 19.58 -11.95 5.21
C GLY A 33 18.93 -10.71 4.56
N PRO A 34 19.60 -9.54 4.58
CA PRO A 34 19.05 -8.28 4.07
C PRO A 34 18.51 -8.34 2.63
N GLN A 35 19.20 -9.03 1.73
CA GLN A 35 18.74 -9.15 0.34
C GLN A 35 17.41 -9.87 0.24
N HIS A 36 17.26 -11.06 0.84
CA HIS A 36 16.01 -11.80 0.83
C HIS A 36 14.89 -11.05 1.58
N PHE A 37 15.22 -10.38 2.70
CA PHE A 37 14.24 -9.55 3.40
C PHE A 37 13.73 -8.39 2.53
N PHE A 38 14.63 -7.71 1.80
CA PHE A 38 14.24 -6.66 0.85
C PHE A 38 13.40 -7.20 -0.31
N LEU A 39 13.74 -8.37 -0.86
CA LEU A 39 12.89 -9.04 -1.85
C LEU A 39 11.50 -9.31 -1.29
N ALA A 40 11.39 -9.78 -0.05
CA ALA A 40 10.09 -10.00 0.59
C ALA A 40 9.26 -8.72 0.71
N LEU A 41 9.90 -7.58 1.05
CA LEU A 41 9.24 -6.26 1.06
C LEU A 41 8.72 -5.83 -0.31
N VAL A 42 9.44 -6.16 -1.39
CA VAL A 42 9.04 -5.83 -2.77
C VAL A 42 7.83 -6.64 -3.24
N HIS A 43 7.54 -7.80 -2.63
CA HIS A 43 6.38 -8.63 -2.97
C HIS A 43 5.02 -8.03 -2.55
N ILE A 44 4.99 -6.80 -2.03
CA ILE A 44 3.75 -6.03 -1.89
C ILE A 44 3.18 -5.57 -3.24
N TYR A 45 4.02 -5.47 -4.29
CA TYR A 45 3.61 -5.07 -5.64
C TYR A 45 3.05 -6.24 -6.45
N ARG A 46 2.28 -5.94 -7.51
CA ARG A 46 1.65 -6.96 -8.37
C ARG A 46 2.69 -7.89 -8.98
N LYS A 47 2.33 -9.17 -9.09
CA LYS A 47 3.17 -10.23 -9.67
C LYS A 47 3.71 -9.90 -11.07
N GLN A 48 2.91 -9.20 -11.89
CA GLN A 48 3.30 -8.79 -13.24
C GLN A 48 4.41 -7.73 -13.27
N ASP A 49 4.55 -6.94 -12.21
CA ASP A 49 5.55 -5.87 -12.10
C ASP A 49 6.87 -6.42 -11.49
N LEU A 50 6.83 -7.55 -10.78
CA LEU A 50 7.98 -8.16 -10.11
C LEU A 50 9.15 -8.52 -11.06
N PRO A 51 8.94 -9.11 -12.25
CA PRO A 51 10.05 -9.43 -13.16
C PRO A 51 10.87 -8.19 -13.56
N GLU A 52 10.19 -7.07 -13.83
CA GLU A 52 10.87 -5.81 -14.14
C GLU A 52 11.60 -5.25 -12.92
N ILE A 53 10.97 -5.30 -11.74
CA ILE A 53 11.61 -4.86 -10.49
C ILE A 53 12.87 -5.67 -10.22
N PHE A 54 12.80 -7.00 -10.24
CA PHE A 54 13.95 -7.88 -9.97
C PHE A 54 15.07 -7.69 -10.98
N LYS A 55 14.74 -7.54 -12.26
CA LYS A 55 15.72 -7.21 -13.30
C LYS A 55 16.45 -5.90 -13.01
N ASN A 56 15.73 -4.85 -12.59
CA ASN A 56 16.34 -3.55 -12.28
C ASN A 56 17.17 -3.55 -10.99
N LEU A 57 16.79 -4.40 -10.02
CA LEU A 57 17.56 -4.62 -8.79
C LEU A 57 18.83 -5.47 -9.03
N GLY A 58 18.95 -6.12 -10.19
CA GLY A 58 20.08 -6.97 -10.55
C GLY A 58 20.00 -8.38 -9.94
N VAL A 59 18.79 -8.81 -9.52
CA VAL A 59 18.57 -10.12 -8.92
C VAL A 59 18.71 -11.18 -10.00
N SER A 60 19.58 -12.17 -9.78
CA SER A 60 19.79 -13.24 -10.74
C SER A 60 18.66 -14.28 -10.69
N LEU A 61 18.40 -14.94 -11.82
CA LEU A 61 17.45 -16.05 -11.86
C LEU A 61 17.88 -17.20 -10.95
N GLU A 62 19.18 -17.48 -10.86
CA GLU A 62 19.75 -18.51 -9.99
C GLU A 62 19.49 -18.22 -8.50
N GLU A 63 19.58 -16.96 -8.07
CA GLU A 63 19.24 -16.58 -6.69
C GLU A 63 17.77 -16.81 -6.38
N LEU A 64 16.87 -16.42 -7.29
CA LEU A 64 15.42 -16.65 -7.11
C LEU A 64 15.09 -18.14 -7.11
N GLU A 65 15.66 -18.91 -8.04
CA GLU A 65 15.49 -20.36 -8.09
C GLU A 65 16.00 -21.03 -6.82
N ASN A 66 17.18 -20.65 -6.32
CA ASN A 66 17.70 -21.19 -5.07
C ASN A 66 16.81 -20.86 -3.88
N LEU A 67 16.33 -19.62 -3.78
CA LEU A 67 15.41 -19.18 -2.73
C LEU A 67 14.11 -20.00 -2.75
N PHE A 68 13.47 -20.14 -3.92
CA PHE A 68 12.21 -20.85 -4.02
C PHE A 68 12.39 -22.38 -3.89
N ASN A 69 13.46 -22.97 -4.40
CA ASN A 69 13.68 -24.42 -4.30
C ASN A 69 13.96 -24.90 -2.87
N HIS A 70 14.50 -24.04 -1.99
CA HIS A 70 14.95 -24.46 -0.66
C HIS A 70 14.21 -23.79 0.50
N GLN A 71 13.65 -22.59 0.29
CA GLN A 71 13.11 -21.75 1.36
C GLN A 71 11.78 -21.07 0.97
N GLU A 72 11.08 -21.55 -0.08
CA GLU A 72 9.83 -20.94 -0.55
C GLU A 72 8.81 -20.77 0.57
N PHE A 73 8.60 -21.80 1.40
CA PHE A 73 7.60 -21.72 2.47
C PHE A 73 7.91 -20.60 3.47
N ASP A 74 9.14 -20.57 4.02
CA ASP A 74 9.55 -19.56 4.98
C ASP A 74 9.57 -18.15 4.38
N PHE A 75 9.96 -18.05 3.10
CA PHE A 75 10.00 -16.78 2.37
C PHE A 75 8.59 -16.24 2.14
N MET A 76 7.67 -17.08 1.65
CA MET A 76 6.30 -16.66 1.42
C MET A 76 5.56 -16.36 2.72
N TYR A 77 5.90 -17.07 3.80
CA TYR A 77 5.41 -16.73 5.13
C TYR A 77 5.87 -15.34 5.59
N LEU A 78 7.15 -15.00 5.39
CA LEU A 78 7.66 -13.64 5.63
C LEU A 78 6.93 -12.60 4.78
N VAL A 79 6.71 -12.87 3.49
CA VAL A 79 5.95 -11.99 2.59
C VAL A 79 4.54 -11.73 3.13
N ASP A 80 3.85 -12.77 3.61
CA ASP A 80 2.49 -12.63 4.15
C ASP A 80 2.45 -11.82 5.46
N LEU A 81 3.45 -11.99 6.34
CA LEU A 81 3.60 -11.14 7.53
C LEU A 81 3.80 -9.67 7.17
N LEU A 82 4.70 -9.39 6.22
CA LEU A 82 4.97 -8.03 5.75
C LEU A 82 3.75 -7.40 5.06
N ARG A 83 2.98 -8.18 4.29
CA ARG A 83 1.71 -7.73 3.70
C ARG A 83 0.69 -7.37 4.76
N LYS A 84 0.57 -8.19 5.81
CA LYS A 84 -0.32 -7.89 6.94
C LYS A 84 0.08 -6.59 7.62
N GLU A 85 1.36 -6.41 7.94
CA GLU A 85 1.89 -5.17 8.54
C GLU A 85 1.65 -3.96 7.63
N PHE A 86 1.98 -4.06 6.35
CA PHE A 86 1.74 -3.01 5.35
C PHE A 86 0.26 -2.64 5.29
N SER A 87 -0.64 -3.64 5.21
CA SER A 87 -2.08 -3.39 5.10
C SER A 87 -2.63 -2.66 6.32
N PHE A 88 -2.11 -2.95 7.51
CA PHE A 88 -2.46 -2.22 8.72
C PHE A 88 -1.96 -0.78 8.64
N TRP A 89 -0.67 -0.60 8.38
CA TRP A 89 -0.06 0.73 8.25
C TRP A 89 -0.74 1.61 7.21
N PHE A 90 -1.00 1.08 6.01
CA PHE A 90 -1.59 1.84 4.91
C PHE A 90 -3.04 2.26 5.21
N ARG A 91 -3.82 1.39 5.86
CA ARG A 91 -5.16 1.75 6.35
C ARG A 91 -5.11 2.87 7.38
N GLU A 92 -4.20 2.77 8.34
CA GLU A 92 -4.04 3.80 9.38
C GLU A 92 -3.66 5.16 8.77
N VAL A 93 -2.78 5.15 7.78
CA VAL A 93 -2.41 6.33 6.99
C VAL A 93 -3.64 6.94 6.33
N LEU A 94 -4.48 6.14 5.66
CA LEU A 94 -5.69 6.63 4.98
C LEU A 94 -6.80 7.11 5.93
N LEU A 95 -6.90 6.52 7.12
CA LEU A 95 -7.93 6.89 8.10
C LEU A 95 -7.59 8.19 8.84
N HIS A 96 -6.30 8.44 9.09
CA HIS A 96 -5.88 9.48 10.03
C HIS A 96 -5.15 10.66 9.38
N ARG A 97 -4.59 10.50 8.18
CA ARG A 97 -3.83 11.57 7.51
C ARG A 97 -4.68 12.30 6.46
N ASP A 98 -4.56 13.62 6.46
CA ASP A 98 -5.14 14.47 5.43
C ASP A 98 -4.15 14.64 4.27
N PHE A 99 -4.64 14.50 3.04
CA PHE A 99 -3.85 14.65 1.82
C PHE A 99 -4.34 15.81 0.97
N LYS A 100 -3.39 16.52 0.35
CA LYS A 100 -3.70 17.42 -0.77
C LYS A 100 -4.10 16.59 -2.00
N GLU A 101 -4.92 17.14 -2.88
CA GLU A 101 -5.47 16.42 -4.05
C GLU A 101 -4.39 15.75 -4.92
N GLU A 102 -3.30 16.47 -5.24
CA GLU A 102 -2.19 15.90 -6.02
C GLU A 102 -1.55 14.68 -5.35
N ASN A 103 -1.45 14.68 -4.03
CA ASN A 103 -0.90 13.55 -3.28
C ASN A 103 -1.90 12.41 -3.16
N LEU A 104 -3.20 12.71 -3.20
CA LEU A 104 -4.26 11.72 -3.13
C LEU A 104 -4.29 10.85 -4.39
N LEU A 105 -4.20 11.45 -5.58
CA LEU A 105 -4.10 10.71 -6.84
C LEU A 105 -2.84 9.83 -6.89
N ARG A 106 -1.72 10.32 -6.36
CA ARG A 106 -0.49 9.52 -6.23
C ARG A 106 -0.69 8.32 -5.32
N ILE A 107 -1.28 8.51 -4.13
CA ILE A 107 -1.52 7.42 -3.18
C ILE A 107 -2.53 6.41 -3.74
N ALA A 108 -3.56 6.88 -4.44
CA ALA A 108 -4.50 6.00 -5.14
C ALA A 108 -3.79 5.19 -6.24
N TRP A 109 -2.87 5.80 -6.97
CA TRP A 109 -2.04 5.09 -7.94
C TRP A 109 -1.10 4.06 -7.28
N GLU A 110 -0.42 4.44 -6.20
CA GLU A 110 0.41 3.53 -5.40
C GLU A 110 -0.40 2.33 -4.91
N PHE A 111 -1.63 2.56 -4.43
CA PHE A 111 -2.56 1.51 -4.03
C PHE A 111 -2.89 0.56 -5.19
N LEU A 112 -3.09 1.06 -6.41
CA LEU A 112 -3.38 0.23 -7.58
C LEU A 112 -2.18 -0.62 -8.05
N LEU A 113 -0.94 -0.23 -7.71
CA LEU A 113 0.27 -1.02 -7.98
C LEU A 113 0.49 -2.17 -6.99
N LEU A 114 -0.28 -2.21 -5.89
CA LEU A 114 -0.20 -3.30 -4.93
C LEU A 114 -0.79 -4.59 -5.48
N GLU A 115 -0.27 -5.71 -4.97
CA GLU A 115 -0.79 -7.04 -5.23
C GLU A 115 -2.27 -7.15 -4.84
N GLU A 116 -3.05 -7.95 -5.57
CA GLU A 116 -4.52 -7.95 -5.47
C GLU A 116 -5.04 -8.34 -4.09
N GLN A 117 -4.47 -9.39 -3.48
CA GLN A 117 -4.86 -9.83 -2.14
C GLN A 117 -4.51 -8.74 -1.11
N LEU A 118 -3.35 -8.11 -1.24
CA LEU A 118 -2.98 -6.98 -0.38
C LEU A 118 -3.94 -5.79 -0.53
N ARG A 119 -4.31 -5.43 -1.77
CA ARG A 119 -5.31 -4.37 -2.02
C ARG A 119 -6.62 -4.70 -1.32
N LYS A 120 -7.09 -5.94 -1.38
CA LYS A 120 -8.34 -6.35 -0.70
C LYS A 120 -8.24 -6.24 0.82
N GLN A 121 -7.10 -6.61 1.41
CA GLN A 121 -6.86 -6.46 2.85
C GLN A 121 -6.93 -4.99 3.32
N VAL A 122 -6.52 -4.05 2.47
CA VAL A 122 -6.67 -2.62 2.71
C VAL A 122 -8.10 -2.15 2.42
N GLN A 123 -8.63 -2.50 1.25
CA GLN A 123 -9.84 -1.94 0.67
C GLN A 123 -11.10 -2.31 1.44
N ILE A 124 -11.28 -3.60 1.76
CA ILE A 124 -12.53 -4.09 2.37
C ILE A 124 -12.83 -3.38 3.70
N PRO A 125 -11.89 -3.31 4.67
CA PRO A 125 -12.14 -2.61 5.93
C PRO A 125 -12.44 -1.11 5.77
N LEU A 126 -11.80 -0.45 4.80
CA LEU A 126 -12.02 0.97 4.52
C LEU A 126 -13.38 1.23 3.87
N LEU A 127 -13.82 0.35 2.95
CA LEU A 127 -15.15 0.40 2.35
C LEU A 127 -16.25 0.12 3.39
N ASP A 128 -16.03 -0.85 4.28
CA ASP A 128 -16.96 -1.12 5.38
C ASP A 128 -17.09 0.10 6.30
N ARG A 129 -15.97 0.80 6.56
CA ARG A 129 -16.00 2.05 7.32
C ARG A 129 -16.74 3.16 6.58
N LEU A 130 -16.49 3.35 5.29
CA LEU A 130 -17.20 4.33 4.47
C LEU A 130 -18.70 4.03 4.45
N LYS A 131 -19.09 2.76 4.26
CA LYS A 131 -20.49 2.32 4.27
C LYS A 131 -21.19 2.66 5.58
N LYS A 132 -20.55 2.45 6.73
CA LYS A 132 -21.10 2.85 8.04
C LYS A 132 -21.33 4.36 8.12
N LEU A 133 -20.33 5.15 7.71
CA LEU A 133 -20.44 6.61 7.70
C LEU A 133 -21.53 7.11 6.75
N VAL A 134 -21.73 6.46 5.60
CA VAL A 134 -22.84 6.76 4.68
C VAL A 134 -24.19 6.51 5.36
N LEU A 135 -24.36 5.38 6.05
CA LEU A 135 -25.61 5.06 6.76
C LEU A 135 -25.88 6.04 7.91
N GLU A 136 -24.85 6.39 8.69
CA GLU A 136 -24.95 7.40 9.75
C GLU A 136 -25.39 8.76 9.18
N ALA A 137 -24.80 9.16 8.04
CA ALA A 137 -25.10 10.42 7.38
C ALA A 137 -26.53 10.45 6.77
N GLU A 138 -27.00 9.34 6.23
CA GLU A 138 -28.39 9.20 5.77
C GLU A 138 -29.39 9.28 6.93
N GLU A 139 -29.08 8.65 8.06
CA GLU A 139 -29.93 8.73 9.26
C GLU A 139 -30.04 10.18 9.77
N ILE A 140 -28.95 10.94 9.72
CA ILE A 140 -28.95 12.38 10.04
C ILE A 140 -29.87 13.15 9.09
N LEU A 141 -29.78 12.90 7.78
CA LEU A 141 -30.63 13.53 6.77
C LEU A 141 -32.11 13.19 6.96
N GLU A 142 -32.43 11.93 7.21
CA GLU A 142 -33.81 11.46 7.40
C GLU A 142 -34.46 12.03 8.65
N LYS A 143 -33.70 12.14 9.75
CA LYS A 143 -34.21 12.64 11.03
C LYS A 143 -34.12 14.17 11.17
N GLY A 144 -33.40 14.85 10.26
CA GLY A 144 -33.08 16.27 10.41
C GLY A 144 -32.22 16.57 11.64
N SER A 145 -31.40 15.59 12.05
CA SER A 145 -30.56 15.68 13.25
C SER A 145 -29.36 16.60 13.04
N SER A 146 -28.72 17.02 14.14
CA SER A 146 -27.42 17.69 14.10
C SER A 146 -26.31 16.75 13.60
N LEU A 147 -25.25 17.32 13.00
CA LEU A 147 -24.01 16.62 12.66
C LEU A 147 -23.12 16.31 13.88
N GLU A 148 -23.58 16.66 15.09
CA GLU A 148 -22.83 16.42 16.32
C GLU A 148 -22.54 14.93 16.52
N GLY A 149 -21.25 14.59 16.66
CA GLY A 149 -20.77 13.20 16.76
C GLY A 149 -20.50 12.50 15.43
N PHE A 150 -20.92 13.06 14.29
CA PHE A 150 -20.59 12.51 12.98
C PHE A 150 -19.12 12.75 12.64
N ASN A 151 -18.40 11.70 12.23
CA ASN A 151 -16.98 11.82 11.86
C ASN A 151 -16.82 12.33 10.41
N GLN A 152 -17.14 13.60 10.19
CA GLN A 152 -17.07 14.27 8.89
C GLN A 152 -15.67 14.17 8.26
N LYS A 153 -14.61 14.34 9.05
CA LYS A 153 -13.23 14.27 8.54
C LYS A 153 -12.93 12.90 7.94
N GLN A 154 -13.25 11.83 8.66
CA GLN A 154 -13.00 10.48 8.18
C GLN A 154 -13.89 10.13 6.99
N PHE A 155 -15.15 10.57 6.98
CA PHE A 155 -16.04 10.41 5.84
C PHE A 155 -15.47 11.05 4.57
N LEU A 156 -15.07 12.31 4.65
CA LEU A 156 -14.49 13.03 3.52
C LEU A 156 -13.16 12.43 3.05
N ARG A 157 -12.29 11.98 3.96
CA ARG A 157 -11.03 11.32 3.60
C ARG A 157 -11.25 10.05 2.79
N LEU A 158 -12.12 9.17 3.28
CA LEU A 158 -12.42 7.90 2.62
C LEU A 158 -13.12 8.14 1.28
N LEU A 159 -14.08 9.08 1.24
CA LEU A 159 -14.76 9.46 0.01
C LEU A 159 -13.76 9.97 -1.04
N LYS A 160 -12.88 10.90 -0.66
CA LYS A 160 -11.82 11.43 -1.53
C LYS A 160 -10.90 10.32 -2.04
N PHE A 161 -10.41 9.45 -1.16
CA PHE A 161 -9.52 8.36 -1.56
C PHE A 161 -10.18 7.41 -2.56
N PHE A 162 -11.40 6.94 -2.29
CA PHE A 162 -12.08 6.03 -3.21
C PHE A 162 -12.55 6.70 -4.50
N ASP A 163 -12.89 7.99 -4.46
CA ASP A 163 -13.12 8.77 -5.68
C ASP A 163 -11.87 8.84 -6.57
N ALA A 164 -10.70 9.02 -5.97
CA ALA A 164 -9.42 9.00 -6.67
C ALA A 164 -9.12 7.64 -7.30
N VAL A 165 -9.37 6.55 -6.57
CA VAL A 165 -9.20 5.19 -7.08
C VAL A 165 -10.14 4.93 -8.26
N GLU A 166 -11.42 5.25 -8.15
CA GLU A 166 -12.42 5.05 -9.22
C GLU A 166 -12.17 5.95 -10.45
N THR A 167 -11.53 7.10 -10.26
CA THR A 167 -11.08 7.99 -11.34
C THR A 167 -9.92 7.39 -12.14
N LEU A 168 -9.05 6.60 -11.49
CA LEU A 168 -7.89 5.97 -12.11
C LEU A 168 -8.24 4.61 -12.73
N GLU A 169 -8.99 3.78 -12.00
CA GLU A 169 -9.38 2.43 -12.40
C GLU A 169 -10.78 2.12 -11.85
N ARG A 170 -11.79 2.09 -12.72
CA ARG A 170 -13.18 1.85 -12.32
C ARG A 170 -13.37 0.44 -11.80
N SER A 171 -14.17 0.30 -10.76
CA SER A 171 -14.47 -0.98 -10.12
C SER A 171 -15.93 -1.08 -9.67
N LEU A 172 -16.30 -2.23 -9.09
CA LEU A 172 -17.64 -2.42 -8.51
C LEU A 172 -17.90 -1.53 -7.28
N THR A 173 -16.88 -0.85 -6.76
CA THR A 173 -17.03 0.02 -5.59
C THR A 173 -17.62 1.39 -5.93
N GLU A 174 -17.67 1.74 -7.22
CA GLU A 174 -18.31 2.96 -7.76
C GLU A 174 -19.70 3.23 -7.18
N ARG A 175 -20.54 2.19 -7.02
CA ARG A 175 -21.89 2.34 -6.47
C ARG A 175 -21.90 2.94 -5.06
N LEU A 176 -20.99 2.48 -4.19
CA LEU A 176 -20.89 3.01 -2.83
C LEU A 176 -20.31 4.43 -2.84
N VAL A 177 -19.31 4.68 -3.69
CA VAL A 177 -18.68 6.00 -3.83
C VAL A 177 -19.70 7.03 -4.32
N ASN A 178 -20.51 6.71 -5.32
CA ASN A 178 -21.55 7.60 -5.83
C ASN A 178 -22.63 7.86 -4.78
N ARG A 179 -23.07 6.83 -4.05
CA ARG A 179 -23.99 7.02 -2.91
C ARG A 179 -23.39 7.95 -1.85
N ALA A 180 -22.10 7.80 -1.54
CA ALA A 180 -21.42 8.68 -0.60
C ALA A 180 -21.34 10.13 -1.10
N LYS A 181 -21.10 10.36 -2.40
CA LYS A 181 -21.15 11.70 -3.01
C LYS A 181 -22.55 12.33 -2.90
N GLU A 182 -23.61 11.57 -3.16
CA GLU A 182 -24.98 12.08 -3.04
C GLU A 182 -25.33 12.51 -1.61
N VAL A 183 -24.93 11.71 -0.61
CA VAL A 183 -25.15 12.03 0.80
C VAL A 183 -24.33 13.23 1.23
N GLU A 184 -23.08 13.32 0.78
CA GLU A 184 -22.21 14.46 1.01
C GLU A 184 -22.84 15.76 0.47
N GLN A 185 -23.33 15.75 -0.77
CA GLN A 185 -23.93 16.94 -1.40
C GLN A 185 -25.15 17.44 -0.63
N LYS A 186 -25.98 16.53 -0.13
CA LYS A 186 -27.16 16.86 0.68
C LYS A 186 -26.78 17.48 2.02
N LEU A 187 -25.67 17.03 2.61
CA LEU A 187 -25.15 17.55 3.89
C LEU A 187 -24.22 18.77 3.72
N ASN A 188 -23.82 19.10 2.48
CA ASN A 188 -22.92 20.20 2.13
C ASN A 188 -21.63 20.20 2.99
N LEU A 189 -20.93 19.07 3.00
CA LEU A 189 -19.76 18.85 3.88
C LEU A 189 -18.44 19.37 3.29
N GLY A 190 -18.46 19.89 2.05
CA GLY A 190 -17.31 20.52 1.40
C GLY A 190 -16.42 19.54 0.63
N PHE A 191 -16.98 18.44 0.12
CA PHE A 191 -16.28 17.61 -0.84
C PHE A 191 -16.09 18.34 -2.17
N GLN A 192 -14.88 18.28 -2.68
CA GLN A 192 -14.53 18.69 -4.02
C GLN A 192 -14.02 17.43 -4.70
N GLY A 193 -14.76 16.98 -5.72
CA GLY A 193 -14.36 15.83 -6.51
C GLY A 193 -13.10 16.14 -7.31
N LEU A 194 -12.38 15.10 -7.71
CA LEU A 194 -11.21 15.29 -8.54
C LEU A 194 -11.62 15.77 -9.93
N THR A 195 -10.95 16.83 -10.40
CA THR A 195 -11.21 17.44 -11.72
C THR A 195 -10.24 16.94 -12.79
N PHE A 196 -9.25 16.14 -12.41
CA PHE A 196 -8.21 15.64 -13.27
C PHE A 196 -7.83 14.20 -12.88
N SER A 197 -7.17 13.51 -13.81
CA SER A 197 -6.64 12.16 -13.65
C SER A 197 -5.18 12.14 -14.11
N LEU A 198 -4.44 11.10 -13.72
CA LEU A 198 -3.05 10.94 -14.14
C LEU A 198 -2.96 10.52 -15.61
N SER A 199 -2.18 11.25 -16.40
CA SER A 199 -1.86 10.86 -17.78
C SER A 199 -1.02 9.57 -17.81
N ASP A 200 -0.97 8.90 -18.95
CA ASP A 200 -0.15 7.70 -19.09
C ASP A 200 1.36 8.00 -19.00
N GLU A 201 1.79 9.18 -19.46
CA GLU A 201 3.15 9.69 -19.28
C GLU A 201 3.47 9.89 -17.80
N GLU A 202 2.54 10.45 -17.03
CA GLU A 202 2.70 10.63 -15.59
C GLU A 202 2.80 9.27 -14.87
N LYS A 203 1.91 8.33 -15.20
CA LYS A 203 1.93 6.96 -14.65
C LYS A 203 3.27 6.27 -14.93
N LYS A 204 3.80 6.38 -16.16
CA LYS A 204 5.13 5.86 -16.53
C LYS A 204 6.23 6.55 -15.74
N ALA A 205 6.19 7.87 -15.61
CA ALA A 205 7.18 8.62 -14.83
C ALA A 205 7.14 8.24 -13.34
N TYR A 206 5.97 7.99 -12.77
CA TYR A 206 5.85 7.46 -11.40
C TYR A 206 6.45 6.06 -11.31
N HIS A 207 6.15 5.17 -12.25
CA HIS A 207 6.72 3.82 -12.23
C HIS A 207 8.25 3.85 -12.28
N GLN A 208 8.85 4.70 -13.13
CA GLN A 208 10.30 4.86 -13.20
C GLN A 208 10.88 5.36 -11.88
N LYS A 209 10.23 6.34 -11.22
CA LYS A 209 10.64 6.84 -9.91
C LYS A 209 10.51 5.79 -8.82
N LEU A 210 9.47 4.94 -8.88
CA LEU A 210 9.31 3.81 -7.97
C LEU A 210 10.50 2.85 -8.10
N ILE A 211 10.84 2.43 -9.32
CA ILE A 211 11.98 1.54 -9.58
C ILE A 211 13.28 2.17 -9.07
N GLN A 212 13.52 3.44 -9.39
CA GLN A 212 14.71 4.16 -8.94
C GLN A 212 14.81 4.20 -7.41
N GLY A 213 13.69 4.45 -6.71
CA GLY A 213 13.65 4.43 -5.26
C GLY A 213 13.87 3.04 -4.66
N LEU A 214 13.39 1.97 -5.30
CA LEU A 214 13.69 0.60 -4.87
C LEU A 214 15.17 0.27 -5.03
N ILE A 215 15.81 0.71 -6.13
CA ILE A 215 17.26 0.56 -6.33
C ILE A 215 18.05 1.31 -5.25
N GLU A 216 17.60 2.50 -4.86
CA GLU A 216 18.24 3.30 -3.80
C GLU A 216 18.13 2.65 -2.42
N ILE A 217 17.05 1.91 -2.14
CA ILE A 217 16.85 1.22 -0.86
C ILE A 217 17.61 -0.11 -0.82
N GLY A 218 17.44 -0.96 -1.84
CA GLY A 218 18.00 -2.31 -1.86
C GLY A 218 19.44 -2.40 -2.37
N GLY A 219 19.94 -1.36 -3.03
CA GLY A 219 21.17 -1.41 -3.82
C GLY A 219 21.00 -2.22 -5.11
N LYS A 220 22.02 -2.18 -5.98
CA LYS A 220 22.17 -3.21 -7.03
C LYS A 220 22.80 -4.43 -6.40
N SER A 221 22.21 -5.62 -6.53
CA SER A 221 22.80 -6.88 -6.08
C SER A 221 24.00 -7.28 -6.94
N ASN A 222 25.11 -6.53 -6.81
CA ASN A 222 26.41 -6.91 -7.34
C ASN A 222 27.29 -7.35 -6.15
N GLY A 223 26.99 -8.52 -5.58
CA GLY A 223 27.82 -9.13 -4.55
C GLY A 223 27.38 -10.55 -4.22
N PRO A 224 28.29 -11.54 -4.20
CA PRO A 224 27.94 -12.89 -3.78
C PRO A 224 27.61 -12.91 -2.28
N LEU A 225 26.55 -13.64 -1.92
CA LEU A 225 26.10 -13.83 -0.53
C LEU A 225 27.26 -14.24 0.39
N PRO A 226 27.39 -13.66 1.60
CA PRO A 226 28.17 -14.29 2.66
C PRO A 226 27.47 -15.61 3.00
N LYS A 227 28.22 -16.71 2.90
CA LYS A 227 27.75 -18.06 3.26
C LYS A 227 27.06 -18.01 4.63
N SER A 228 25.80 -18.43 4.68
CA SER A 228 25.08 -18.59 5.94
C SER A 228 25.91 -19.48 6.87
N LYS A 229 26.10 -19.03 8.12
CA LYS A 229 26.59 -19.90 9.17
C LYS A 229 25.48 -20.91 9.45
N VAL A 230 25.60 -22.08 8.83
CA VAL A 230 24.93 -23.30 9.28
C VAL A 230 25.46 -23.58 10.69
N ASN A 231 24.71 -23.18 11.71
CA ASN A 231 24.93 -23.71 13.06
C ASN A 231 24.34 -25.12 13.08
N ARG A 232 25.24 -26.10 13.24
CA ARG A 232 24.92 -27.46 13.64
C ARG A 232 24.50 -27.51 15.10
#